data_AF-A0AAU4CC30-F1
#
_entry.id   AF-A0AAU4CC30-F1
#
_cell.length_a   1.000
_cell.length_b   1.000
_cell.length_c   1.000
_cell.angle_alpha   90.00
_cell.angle_beta   90.00
_cell.angle_gamma   90.00
#
_symmetry.space_group_name_H-M   'P 1'
#
loop_
_entity.id
_entity.type
_entity.pdbx_description
1 polymer ?
#
loop_
_entity_poly.entity_id
_entity_poly.type
_entity_poly.pdbx_seq_one_letter_code
_entity_poly.pdbx_strand_id
1 'polypeptide(L)'
;MSSAPTTTFYEAYPLDRLRPADYNPRRLSEEAFVRLQASLRRHGVVKPVILNADGTLVAGHQRTKGLQAIGLTHTPAVMLGTKVRLQDEIQFNLLHNRVETEASVVYAEPGVIGAWSWIPWQSIRVAERKNLSFVNAIGHMTAGHGPWGSVVIDDQGRIVLNAEYAVVASINRFDLLAWTVTSADAAQLHADLTGEYGVYDWTAIESKAPVWNQHIVQPKRLRKFSSKAKAGKLAYGSETWDQLVTPWLKPTHRVVDFGAGYGDYAKHLRAKGFNIHDYEPYRCRDGSYAVDIRAVVGMIRDIDRDIQTNGLYDVVVLDSVINATTTLDYQHWVMTTVNALCSGDGVVCLGTRNLARELRDEQAKRVTSQTATTKMSFLDDDNVEMNFVKGKWQKLRFHTPETLEPLLRRYFEDVQVTDLSGSNIKATCRRPIPLPQEEYEKAFEEEFNMPYPNGFRHDRHLELVGNLIKLVVERNESLAN
;
A
#
# COMPACT_ATOMS: atom_id res chain seq x y z
N MET A 1 8.13 -21.03 -31.13
CA MET A 1 8.92 -21.25 -29.90
C MET A 1 9.31 -19.87 -29.40
N SER A 2 8.77 -19.40 -28.29
CA SER A 2 9.27 -18.15 -27.69
C SER A 2 10.67 -18.45 -27.18
N SER A 3 11.68 -17.76 -27.69
CA SER A 3 13.01 -17.76 -27.07
C SER A 3 12.86 -17.38 -25.59
N ALA A 4 13.72 -17.93 -24.73
CA ALA A 4 13.78 -17.50 -23.34
C ALA A 4 13.93 -15.97 -23.28
N PRO A 5 13.27 -15.29 -22.34
CA PRO A 5 13.44 -13.84 -22.20
C PRO A 5 14.91 -13.54 -21.90
N THR A 6 15.46 -12.57 -22.63
CA THR A 6 16.87 -12.16 -22.52
C THR A 6 16.97 -10.71 -22.08
N THR A 7 18.13 -10.33 -21.59
CA THR A 7 18.50 -8.95 -21.28
C THR A 7 19.81 -8.62 -21.99
N THR A 8 20.12 -7.34 -22.12
CA THR A 8 21.37 -6.87 -22.72
C THR A 8 22.07 -5.94 -21.76
N PHE A 9 23.33 -6.25 -21.43
CA PHE A 9 24.17 -5.37 -20.63
C PHE A 9 24.96 -4.41 -21.53
N TYR A 10 24.93 -3.14 -21.17
CA TYR A 10 25.74 -2.08 -21.75
C TYR A 10 26.65 -1.54 -20.64
N GLU A 11 27.96 -1.68 -20.81
CA GLU A 11 28.93 -1.16 -19.84
C GLU A 11 28.93 0.38 -19.79
N ALA A 12 28.72 1.02 -20.94
CA ALA A 12 28.60 2.47 -21.07
C ALA A 12 27.40 2.84 -21.94
N TYR A 13 26.28 3.20 -21.31
CA TYR A 13 25.07 3.69 -21.96
C TYR A 13 24.96 5.22 -21.82
N PRO A 14 24.69 5.97 -22.90
CA PRO A 14 24.58 7.43 -22.84
C PRO A 14 23.43 7.92 -21.96
N LEU A 15 23.70 8.84 -21.03
CA LEU A 15 22.69 9.38 -20.11
C LEU A 15 21.63 10.23 -20.82
N ASP A 16 21.98 10.88 -21.94
CA ASP A 16 21.07 11.69 -22.76
C ASP A 16 20.03 10.87 -23.52
N ARG A 17 20.26 9.56 -23.67
CA ARG A 17 19.31 8.61 -24.27
C ARG A 17 18.34 8.00 -23.27
N LEU A 18 18.57 8.21 -21.97
CA LEU A 18 17.67 7.72 -20.94
C LEU A 18 16.37 8.50 -20.98
N ARG A 19 15.24 7.79 -21.06
CA ARG A 19 13.92 8.38 -20.91
C ARG A 19 13.51 8.23 -19.44
N PRO A 20 13.44 9.31 -18.64
CA PRO A 20 12.97 9.19 -17.27
C PRO A 20 11.59 8.56 -17.26
N ALA A 21 11.33 7.61 -16.37
CA ALA A 21 9.97 7.12 -16.21
C ALA A 21 9.10 8.23 -15.59
N ASP A 22 7.83 8.30 -16.02
CA ASP A 22 6.85 9.21 -15.45
C ASP A 22 6.63 8.95 -13.94
N TYR A 23 6.96 7.75 -13.48
CA TYR A 23 6.90 7.33 -12.08
C TYR A 23 8.31 7.31 -11.46
N ASN A 24 8.64 8.31 -10.64
CA ASN A 24 9.84 8.25 -9.80
C ASN A 24 9.43 8.15 -8.33
N PRO A 25 9.40 6.95 -7.75
CA PRO A 25 8.79 6.72 -6.47
C PRO A 25 9.70 7.03 -5.28
N ARG A 26 10.74 7.86 -5.42
CA ARG A 26 11.57 8.27 -4.27
C ARG A 26 12.06 9.70 -4.40
N ARG A 27 11.93 10.47 -3.31
CA ARG A 27 12.62 11.74 -3.10
C ARG A 27 13.84 11.51 -2.21
N LEU A 28 14.99 12.06 -2.57
CA LEU A 28 16.15 12.10 -1.69
C LEU A 28 16.17 13.45 -0.98
N SER A 29 16.57 13.48 0.29
CA SER A 29 16.98 14.73 0.94
C SER A 29 18.24 15.27 0.27
N GLU A 30 18.51 16.57 0.43
CA GLU A 30 19.71 17.20 -0.12
C GLU A 30 20.99 16.52 0.41
N GLU A 31 21.01 16.21 1.71
CA GLU A 31 22.12 15.48 2.34
C GLU A 31 22.33 14.09 1.73
N ALA A 32 21.24 13.34 1.51
CA ALA A 32 21.33 12.02 0.89
C ALA A 32 21.79 12.12 -0.57
N PHE A 33 21.42 13.19 -1.28
CA PHE A 33 21.89 13.45 -2.63
C PHE A 33 23.39 13.78 -2.67
N VAL A 34 23.90 14.58 -1.73
CA VAL A 34 25.34 14.85 -1.59
C VAL A 34 26.11 13.57 -1.26
N ARG A 35 25.61 12.74 -0.33
CA ARG A 35 26.22 11.43 -0.02
C ARG A 35 26.26 10.53 -1.25
N LEU A 36 25.19 10.49 -2.04
CA LEU A 36 25.13 9.72 -3.29
C LEU A 36 26.20 10.19 -4.28
N GLN A 37 26.36 11.50 -4.49
CA GLN A 37 27.40 12.03 -5.37
C GLN A 37 28.81 11.66 -4.87
N ALA A 38 29.05 11.72 -3.56
CA ALA A 38 30.34 11.34 -2.97
C ALA A 38 30.63 9.84 -3.19
N SER A 39 29.63 8.98 -2.99
CA SER A 39 29.72 7.54 -3.26
C SER A 39 30.02 7.25 -4.73
N LEU A 40 29.32 7.93 -5.66
CA LEU A 40 29.57 7.81 -7.11
C LEU A 40 30.98 8.25 -7.50
N ARG A 41 31.52 9.33 -6.91
CA ARG A 41 32.90 9.77 -7.16
C ARG A 41 33.93 8.78 -6.62
N ARG A 42 33.64 8.13 -5.49
CA ARG A 42 34.56 7.21 -4.81
C ARG A 42 34.61 5.83 -5.48
N HIS A 43 33.43 5.25 -5.72
CA HIS A 43 33.29 3.84 -6.12
C HIS A 43 32.90 3.67 -7.59
N GLY A 44 32.54 4.76 -8.28
CA GLY A 44 31.90 4.68 -9.58
C GLY A 44 30.49 4.11 -9.50
N VAL A 45 30.00 3.55 -10.61
CA VAL A 45 28.66 2.96 -10.70
C VAL A 45 28.76 1.45 -10.54
N VAL A 46 28.64 0.97 -9.31
CA VAL A 46 28.75 -0.46 -8.97
C VAL A 46 27.47 -1.27 -9.21
N LYS A 47 26.39 -0.60 -9.61
CA LYS A 47 25.09 -1.20 -9.89
C LYS A 47 24.54 -0.57 -11.17
N PRO A 48 24.23 -1.35 -12.22
CA PRO A 48 23.73 -0.79 -13.46
C PRO A 48 22.35 -0.19 -13.25
N VAL A 49 21.93 0.70 -14.14
CA VAL A 49 20.53 1.09 -14.24
C VAL A 49 19.73 0.01 -14.96
N ILE A 50 18.42 -0.08 -14.72
CA ILE A 50 17.55 -0.99 -15.47
C ILE A 50 16.77 -0.17 -16.48
N LEU A 51 16.81 -0.58 -17.74
CA LEU A 51 16.07 0.04 -18.84
C LEU A 51 14.98 -0.91 -19.36
N ASN A 52 13.82 -0.36 -19.65
CA ASN A 52 12.81 -1.05 -20.44
C ASN A 52 13.31 -1.18 -21.89
N ALA A 53 12.71 -2.08 -22.68
CA ALA A 53 13.11 -2.33 -24.07
C ALA A 53 13.02 -1.09 -24.99
N ASP A 54 12.27 -0.05 -24.58
CA ASP A 54 12.13 1.22 -25.30
C ASP A 54 13.05 2.35 -24.79
N GLY A 55 13.98 2.03 -23.87
CA GLY A 55 14.93 3.00 -23.28
C GLY A 55 14.40 3.77 -22.07
N THR A 56 13.18 3.44 -21.60
CA THR A 56 12.64 4.00 -20.35
C THR A 56 13.45 3.54 -19.15
N LEU A 57 13.88 4.49 -18.31
CA LEU A 57 14.62 4.22 -17.09
C LEU A 57 13.68 3.63 -16.04
N VAL A 58 13.78 2.33 -15.81
CA VAL A 58 12.92 1.62 -14.86
C VAL A 58 13.43 1.79 -13.43
N ALA A 59 14.75 1.70 -13.24
CA ALA A 59 15.39 1.77 -11.94
C ALA A 59 16.76 2.45 -12.01
N GLY A 60 17.10 3.26 -10.99
CA GLY A 60 18.35 4.01 -10.93
C GLY A 60 18.22 5.53 -11.12
N HIS A 61 17.00 6.08 -11.12
CA HIS A 61 16.70 7.51 -11.29
C HIS A 61 17.62 8.45 -10.48
N GLN A 62 17.79 8.19 -9.18
CA GLN A 62 18.61 9.05 -8.35
C GLN A 62 20.10 8.96 -8.68
N ARG A 63 20.60 7.76 -9.01
CA ARG A 63 21.97 7.57 -9.49
C ARG A 63 22.21 8.34 -10.78
N THR A 64 21.26 8.30 -11.73
CA THR A 64 21.39 9.04 -12.99
C THR A 64 21.43 10.56 -12.79
N LYS A 65 20.61 11.09 -11.86
CA LYS A 65 20.67 12.51 -11.47
C LYS A 65 22.01 12.87 -10.82
N GLY A 66 22.49 12.02 -9.93
CA GLY A 66 23.80 12.19 -9.28
C GLY A 66 24.95 12.19 -10.29
N LEU A 67 24.93 11.26 -11.26
CA LEU A 67 25.91 11.18 -12.35
C LEU A 67 25.94 12.44 -13.20
N GLN A 68 24.77 12.97 -13.58
CA GLN A 68 24.66 14.24 -14.30
C GLN A 68 25.22 15.40 -13.48
N ALA A 69 24.90 15.45 -12.18
CA ALA A 69 25.39 16.50 -11.28
C ALA A 69 26.91 16.48 -11.09
N ILE A 70 27.56 15.32 -11.20
CA ILE A 70 29.03 15.19 -11.15
C ILE A 70 29.71 15.26 -12.53
N GLY A 71 28.96 15.53 -13.60
CA GLY A 71 29.50 15.77 -14.95
C GLY A 71 29.80 14.51 -15.77
N LEU A 72 29.30 13.33 -15.38
CA LEU A 72 29.44 12.12 -16.18
C LEU A 72 28.36 12.03 -17.26
N THR A 73 28.69 11.37 -18.38
CA THR A 73 27.82 11.29 -19.58
C THR A 73 27.30 9.88 -19.86
N HIS A 74 27.86 8.86 -19.20
CA HIS A 74 27.53 7.46 -19.41
C HIS A 74 27.32 6.71 -18.10
N THR A 75 26.53 5.62 -18.15
CA THR A 75 26.30 4.71 -17.02
C THR A 75 26.22 3.26 -17.50
N PRO A 76 26.64 2.28 -16.71
CA PRO A 76 26.30 0.88 -16.99
C PRO A 76 24.78 0.68 -16.90
N ALA A 77 24.23 -0.11 -17.81
CA ALA A 77 22.80 -0.35 -17.95
C ALA A 77 22.49 -1.79 -18.33
N VAL A 78 21.41 -2.35 -17.77
CA VAL A 78 20.81 -3.61 -18.21
C VAL A 78 19.46 -3.30 -18.85
N MET A 79 19.32 -3.64 -20.12
CA MET A 79 18.10 -3.45 -20.89
C MET A 79 17.29 -4.74 -20.94
N LEU A 80 16.01 -4.66 -20.61
CA LEU A 80 15.06 -5.77 -20.70
C LEU A 80 14.77 -6.09 -22.17
N GLY A 81 14.68 -7.37 -22.54
CA GLY A 81 14.49 -7.79 -23.93
C GLY A 81 13.09 -7.54 -24.49
N THR A 82 12.09 -7.28 -23.64
CA THR A 82 10.72 -6.96 -24.07
C THR A 82 10.16 -5.79 -23.28
N LYS A 83 9.17 -5.12 -23.86
CA LYS A 83 8.49 -4.02 -23.18
C LYS A 83 7.68 -4.56 -22.00
N VAL A 84 8.03 -4.13 -20.79
CA VAL A 84 7.34 -4.55 -19.58
C VAL A 84 6.23 -3.57 -19.18
N ARG A 85 5.26 -4.05 -18.40
CA ARG A 85 4.12 -3.25 -17.93
C ARG A 85 4.54 -2.42 -16.72
N LEU A 86 3.83 -1.32 -16.47
CA LEU A 86 4.04 -0.44 -15.31
C LEU A 86 4.15 -1.18 -13.97
N GLN A 87 3.39 -2.26 -13.78
CA GLN A 87 3.48 -3.07 -12.56
C GLN A 87 4.86 -3.72 -12.40
N ASP A 88 5.38 -4.32 -13.49
CA ASP A 88 6.66 -5.00 -13.51
C ASP A 88 7.80 -3.98 -13.40
N GLU A 89 7.65 -2.82 -14.07
CA GLU A 89 8.52 -1.65 -13.94
C GLU A 89 8.68 -1.18 -12.49
N ILE A 90 7.55 -1.04 -11.76
CA ILE A 90 7.56 -0.70 -10.34
C ILE A 90 8.25 -1.79 -9.52
N GLN A 91 7.95 -3.07 -9.77
CA GLN A 91 8.62 -4.18 -9.06
C GLN A 91 10.14 -4.19 -9.29
N PHE A 92 10.61 -3.96 -10.51
CA PHE A 92 12.04 -3.81 -10.78
C PHE A 92 12.65 -2.67 -9.99
N ASN A 93 12.02 -1.48 -10.00
CA ASN A 93 12.51 -0.33 -9.23
C ASN A 93 12.65 -0.67 -7.74
N LEU A 94 11.63 -1.32 -7.18
CA LEU A 94 11.56 -1.67 -5.77
C LEU A 94 12.58 -2.73 -5.36
N LEU A 95 12.74 -3.79 -6.16
CA LEU A 95 13.74 -4.84 -5.91
C LEU A 95 15.16 -4.32 -6.14
N HIS A 96 15.36 -3.43 -7.13
CA HIS A 96 16.67 -2.89 -7.47
C HIS A 96 17.19 -1.85 -6.48
N ASN A 97 16.32 -1.16 -5.75
CA ASN A 97 16.76 -0.09 -4.85
C ASN A 97 16.75 -0.51 -3.37
N ARG A 98 16.74 -1.81 -3.07
CA ARG A 98 16.69 -2.34 -1.71
C ARG A 98 18.03 -2.99 -1.32
N VAL A 99 18.86 -2.25 -0.58
CA VAL A 99 20.17 -2.71 -0.07
C VAL A 99 20.10 -3.07 1.42
N GLU A 100 19.24 -2.42 2.19
CA GLU A 100 19.24 -2.42 3.66
C GLU A 100 18.79 -3.73 4.35
N THR A 101 18.22 -4.68 3.60
CA THR A 101 17.68 -5.92 4.21
C THR A 101 18.29 -7.19 3.66
N GLU A 102 19.37 -7.11 2.88
CA GLU A 102 20.08 -8.28 2.40
C GLU A 102 20.66 -9.06 3.57
N ALA A 103 20.43 -10.38 3.60
CA ALA A 103 20.80 -11.19 4.75
C ALA A 103 21.34 -12.57 4.36
N SER A 104 21.24 -12.95 3.08
CA SER A 104 21.83 -14.18 2.57
C SER A 104 23.35 -14.07 2.55
N VAL A 105 24.04 -15.18 2.81
CA VAL A 105 25.50 -15.27 2.73
C VAL A 105 25.84 -16.12 1.52
N VAL A 106 26.41 -15.50 0.49
CA VAL A 106 26.71 -16.12 -0.79
C VAL A 106 28.14 -15.80 -1.20
N TYR A 107 28.81 -16.80 -1.76
CA TYR A 107 30.15 -16.69 -2.33
C TYR A 107 30.13 -17.06 -3.81
N ALA A 108 31.06 -16.53 -4.60
CA ALA A 108 31.33 -16.95 -5.98
C ALA A 108 32.79 -16.67 -6.33
N GLU A 109 33.23 -17.11 -7.51
CA GLU A 109 34.55 -16.74 -8.01
C GLU A 109 34.58 -15.25 -8.37
N PRO A 110 35.51 -14.45 -7.82
CA PRO A 110 35.58 -13.02 -8.12
C PRO A 110 36.10 -12.76 -9.55
N GLY A 111 35.63 -11.69 -10.16
CA GLY A 111 36.12 -11.19 -11.44
C GLY A 111 37.30 -10.25 -11.27
N VAL A 112 37.58 -9.48 -12.32
CA VAL A 112 38.63 -8.45 -12.27
C VAL A 112 38.15 -7.27 -11.43
N ILE A 113 38.95 -6.87 -10.43
CA ILE A 113 38.67 -5.72 -9.56
C ILE A 113 38.49 -4.45 -10.42
N GLY A 114 37.41 -3.71 -10.17
CA GLY A 114 37.08 -2.47 -10.88
C GLY A 114 36.56 -2.67 -12.30
N ALA A 115 36.11 -3.87 -12.65
CA ALA A 115 35.52 -4.17 -13.96
C ALA A 115 34.25 -5.02 -13.85
N TRP A 116 33.38 -4.90 -14.86
CA TRP A 116 32.22 -5.77 -15.00
C TRP A 116 32.64 -7.14 -15.53
N SER A 117 32.17 -8.20 -14.88
CA SER A 117 32.46 -9.59 -15.26
C SER A 117 31.20 -10.44 -15.20
N TRP A 118 31.10 -11.44 -16.09
CA TRP A 118 30.10 -12.50 -15.99
C TRP A 118 30.67 -13.65 -15.19
N ILE A 119 30.10 -13.90 -14.02
CA ILE A 119 30.51 -14.95 -13.10
C ILE A 119 29.68 -16.21 -13.37
N PRO A 120 30.31 -17.35 -13.71
CA PRO A 120 29.60 -18.59 -14.00
C PRO A 120 28.76 -19.04 -12.81
N TRP A 121 27.50 -19.42 -13.05
CA TRP A 121 26.58 -19.83 -11.96
C TRP A 121 27.10 -21.03 -11.16
N GLN A 122 27.92 -21.87 -11.77
CA GLN A 122 28.55 -23.04 -11.16
C GLN A 122 29.52 -22.67 -10.02
N SER A 123 30.08 -21.46 -10.05
CA SER A 123 30.96 -20.97 -8.98
C SER A 123 30.18 -20.49 -7.75
N ILE A 124 28.86 -20.28 -7.86
CA ILE A 124 28.05 -19.71 -6.80
C ILE A 124 27.83 -20.74 -5.69
N ARG A 125 28.26 -20.40 -4.48
CA ARG A 125 28.05 -21.15 -3.24
C ARG A 125 27.18 -20.36 -2.27
N VAL A 126 25.95 -20.84 -2.05
CA VAL A 126 25.05 -20.28 -1.03
C VAL A 126 25.37 -20.91 0.32
N ALA A 127 25.96 -20.14 1.23
CA ALA A 127 26.26 -20.59 2.60
C ALA A 127 25.04 -20.44 3.51
N GLU A 128 24.33 -19.30 3.42
CA GLU A 128 23.07 -19.07 4.12
C GLU A 128 22.05 -18.47 3.17
N ARG A 129 20.85 -19.04 3.13
CA ARG A 129 19.71 -18.50 2.39
C ARG A 129 18.72 -17.87 3.35
N LYS A 130 18.52 -16.56 3.26
CA LYS A 130 17.50 -15.82 4.03
C LYS A 130 16.53 -15.14 3.07
N ASN A 131 15.59 -14.34 3.59
CA ASN A 131 14.76 -13.46 2.76
C ASN A 131 14.02 -14.19 1.62
N LEU A 132 13.44 -15.36 1.93
CA LEU A 132 12.83 -16.24 0.92
C LEU A 132 11.79 -15.55 0.05
N SER A 133 11.04 -14.62 0.63
CA SER A 133 10.11 -13.73 -0.07
C SER A 133 10.75 -12.96 -1.22
N PHE A 134 11.91 -12.35 -0.96
CA PHE A 134 12.67 -11.58 -1.95
C PHE A 134 13.29 -12.49 -2.99
N VAL A 135 13.85 -13.63 -2.58
CA VAL A 135 14.36 -14.65 -3.51
C VAL A 135 13.24 -15.09 -4.46
N ASN A 136 12.01 -15.29 -3.97
CA ASN A 136 10.87 -15.65 -4.80
C ASN A 136 10.42 -14.51 -5.73
N ALA A 137 10.37 -13.27 -5.23
CA ALA A 137 10.00 -12.11 -6.04
C ALA A 137 11.01 -11.85 -7.17
N ILE A 138 12.31 -11.86 -6.84
CA ILE A 138 13.40 -11.77 -7.83
C ILE A 138 13.32 -12.94 -8.81
N GLY A 139 13.09 -14.16 -8.33
CA GLY A 139 12.91 -15.35 -9.16
C GLY A 139 11.75 -15.21 -10.15
N HIS A 140 10.61 -14.68 -9.71
CA HIS A 140 9.47 -14.42 -10.57
C HIS A 140 9.80 -13.40 -11.67
N MET A 141 10.41 -12.27 -11.31
CA MET A 141 10.82 -11.25 -12.28
C MET A 141 11.85 -11.81 -13.27
N THR A 142 12.80 -12.61 -12.78
CA THR A 142 13.84 -13.23 -13.63
C THR A 142 13.27 -14.26 -14.59
N ALA A 143 12.31 -15.08 -14.14
CA ALA A 143 11.65 -16.06 -15.00
C ALA A 143 10.82 -15.40 -16.11
N GLY A 144 10.21 -14.24 -15.84
CA GLY A 144 9.41 -13.49 -16.81
C GLY A 144 10.24 -12.66 -17.80
N HIS A 145 11.39 -12.13 -17.36
CA HIS A 145 12.10 -11.06 -18.07
C HIS A 145 13.59 -11.34 -18.32
N GLY A 146 14.11 -12.48 -17.89
CA GLY A 146 15.53 -12.83 -17.98
C GLY A 146 16.38 -12.21 -16.85
N PRO A 147 17.69 -12.48 -16.80
CA PRO A 147 18.59 -11.95 -15.79
C PRO A 147 18.74 -10.42 -15.87
N TRP A 148 18.14 -9.67 -14.96
CA TRP A 148 18.06 -8.20 -15.03
C TRP A 148 18.94 -7.47 -13.99
N GLY A 149 19.43 -8.18 -12.99
CA GLY A 149 20.19 -7.64 -11.87
C GLY A 149 21.70 -7.87 -11.99
N SER A 150 22.44 -7.28 -11.05
CA SER A 150 23.87 -7.49 -10.87
C SER A 150 24.20 -7.65 -9.39
N VAL A 151 25.41 -8.10 -9.09
CA VAL A 151 25.94 -8.21 -7.72
C VAL A 151 27.21 -7.38 -7.55
N VAL A 152 27.56 -7.09 -6.30
CA VAL A 152 28.91 -6.63 -5.95
C VAL A 152 29.59 -7.73 -5.15
N ILE A 153 30.79 -8.11 -5.57
CA ILE A 153 31.58 -9.19 -4.99
C ILE A 153 32.93 -8.62 -4.52
N ASP A 154 33.40 -9.06 -3.36
CA ASP A 154 34.76 -8.71 -2.92
C ASP A 154 35.81 -9.67 -3.51
N ASP A 155 37.08 -9.34 -3.34
CA ASP A 155 38.23 -10.11 -3.84
C ASP A 155 38.44 -11.44 -3.10
N GLN A 156 37.69 -11.69 -2.02
CA GLN A 156 37.60 -12.99 -1.34
C GLN A 156 36.40 -13.82 -1.83
N GLY A 157 35.67 -13.31 -2.82
CA GLY A 157 34.54 -13.99 -3.44
C GLY A 157 33.23 -13.85 -2.66
N ARG A 158 33.15 -13.03 -1.60
CA ARG A 158 31.92 -12.78 -0.87
C ARG A 158 31.04 -11.80 -1.64
N ILE A 159 29.78 -12.15 -1.84
CA ILE A 159 28.79 -11.22 -2.40
C ILE A 159 28.33 -10.28 -1.29
N VAL A 160 28.62 -8.99 -1.48
CA VAL A 160 28.40 -7.94 -0.48
C VAL A 160 27.18 -7.06 -0.80
N LEU A 161 26.70 -7.08 -2.05
CA LEU A 161 25.44 -6.46 -2.47
C LEU A 161 24.67 -7.34 -3.47
N ASN A 162 23.35 -7.31 -3.37
CA ASN A 162 22.33 -8.14 -4.01
C ASN A 162 22.52 -9.65 -3.80
N ALA A 163 22.85 -10.10 -2.59
CA ALA A 163 23.08 -11.52 -2.29
C ALA A 163 21.86 -12.42 -2.63
N GLU A 164 20.63 -11.96 -2.41
CA GLU A 164 19.41 -12.69 -2.79
C GLU A 164 19.30 -12.90 -4.31
N TYR A 165 19.82 -11.99 -5.14
CA TYR A 165 19.86 -12.16 -6.60
C TYR A 165 20.81 -13.30 -6.99
N ALA A 166 21.94 -13.43 -6.30
CA ALA A 166 22.86 -14.54 -6.48
C ALA A 166 22.27 -15.90 -6.07
N VAL A 167 21.45 -15.94 -5.01
CA VAL A 167 20.68 -17.14 -4.66
C VAL A 167 19.77 -17.53 -5.82
N VAL A 168 19.07 -16.56 -6.43
CA VAL A 168 18.20 -16.82 -7.60
C VAL A 168 18.99 -17.32 -8.80
N ALA A 169 20.18 -16.75 -9.05
CA ALA A 169 21.08 -17.20 -10.11
C ALA A 169 21.53 -18.65 -9.92
N SER A 170 21.88 -19.04 -8.69
CA SER A 170 22.21 -20.42 -8.35
C SER A 170 21.03 -21.39 -8.56
N ILE A 171 19.81 -21.00 -8.16
CA ILE A 171 18.60 -21.82 -8.31
C ILE A 171 18.22 -21.99 -9.78
N ASN A 172 18.25 -20.91 -10.56
CA ASN A 172 17.80 -20.86 -11.95
C ASN A 172 18.91 -21.09 -12.97
N ARG A 173 20.17 -21.27 -12.51
CA ARG A 173 21.35 -21.64 -13.31
C ARG A 173 21.67 -20.65 -14.43
N PHE A 174 21.80 -19.37 -14.08
CA PHE A 174 22.25 -18.32 -15.01
C PHE A 174 23.43 -17.55 -14.45
N ASP A 175 24.30 -17.06 -15.34
CA ASP A 175 25.53 -16.37 -14.95
C ASP A 175 25.25 -14.97 -14.38
N LEU A 176 26.05 -14.58 -13.40
CA LEU A 176 25.89 -13.32 -12.68
C LEU A 176 26.72 -12.21 -13.29
N LEU A 177 26.08 -11.10 -13.65
CA LEU A 177 26.79 -9.85 -13.87
C LEU A 177 27.29 -9.33 -12.52
N ALA A 178 28.60 -9.18 -12.36
CA ALA A 178 29.24 -8.76 -11.12
C ALA A 178 30.18 -7.58 -11.33
N TRP A 179 30.23 -6.71 -10.33
CA TRP A 179 31.28 -5.71 -10.15
C TRP A 179 32.17 -6.15 -8.98
N THR A 180 33.47 -6.32 -9.22
CA THR A 180 34.41 -6.78 -8.18
C THR A 180 35.12 -5.60 -7.52
N VAL A 181 35.18 -5.60 -6.19
CA VAL A 181 35.88 -4.61 -5.36
C VAL A 181 36.86 -5.30 -4.43
N THR A 182 37.75 -4.54 -3.79
CA THR A 182 38.56 -5.09 -2.68
C THR A 182 37.67 -5.32 -1.45
N SER A 183 37.99 -6.28 -0.57
CA SER A 183 37.26 -6.45 0.70
C SER A 183 37.27 -5.19 1.58
N ALA A 184 38.31 -4.35 1.48
CA ALA A 184 38.35 -3.07 2.18
C ALA A 184 37.30 -2.09 1.62
N ASP A 185 37.23 -1.94 0.30
CA ASP A 185 36.25 -1.08 -0.36
C ASP A 185 34.83 -1.61 -0.19
N ALA A 186 34.64 -2.94 -0.13
CA ALA A 186 33.33 -3.56 0.07
C ALA A 186 32.66 -3.10 1.38
N ALA A 187 33.42 -3.03 2.48
CA ALA A 187 32.91 -2.57 3.77
C ALA A 187 32.51 -1.08 3.71
N GLN A 188 33.34 -0.25 3.10
CA GLN A 188 33.05 1.18 2.94
C GLN A 188 31.88 1.42 1.98
N LEU A 189 31.80 0.68 0.88
CA LEU A 189 30.71 0.74 -0.08
C LEU A 189 29.38 0.35 0.56
N HIS A 190 29.38 -0.72 1.38
CA HIS A 190 28.21 -1.08 2.15
C HIS A 190 27.80 0.07 3.07
N ALA A 191 28.71 0.66 3.83
CA ALA A 191 28.39 1.82 4.68
C ALA A 191 27.88 3.04 3.89
N ASP A 192 28.46 3.34 2.72
CA ASP A 192 28.06 4.48 1.88
C ASP A 192 26.70 4.27 1.21
N LEU A 193 26.30 3.02 0.98
CA LEU A 193 25.01 2.65 0.37
C LEU A 193 23.94 2.27 1.39
N THR A 194 24.30 2.11 2.67
CA THR A 194 23.39 1.80 3.77
C THR A 194 23.12 3.08 4.56
N GLY A 195 21.88 3.59 4.53
CA GLY A 195 21.49 4.83 5.19
C GLY A 195 20.07 5.22 4.77
N GLU A 196 19.50 6.31 5.29
CA GLU A 196 18.14 6.78 4.96
C GLU A 196 17.96 7.00 3.44
N TYR A 197 17.56 5.94 2.75
CA TYR A 197 17.23 6.00 1.34
C TYR A 197 15.75 6.34 1.20
N GLY A 198 15.50 7.63 0.98
CA GLY A 198 14.33 8.22 0.36
C GLY A 198 12.98 7.53 0.51
N VAL A 199 12.06 8.25 1.12
CA VAL A 199 10.64 7.92 1.28
C VAL A 199 10.00 7.58 -0.07
N TYR A 200 9.13 6.58 -0.10
CA TYR A 200 8.37 6.26 -1.31
C TYR A 200 7.43 7.42 -1.69
N ASP A 201 7.36 7.76 -2.97
CA ASP A 201 6.50 8.82 -3.52
C ASP A 201 5.53 8.23 -4.54
N TRP A 202 4.24 8.19 -4.21
CA TRP A 202 3.22 7.61 -5.07
C TRP A 202 2.56 8.62 -6.03
N THR A 203 2.96 9.89 -6.00
CA THR A 203 2.30 11.00 -6.72
C THR A 203 2.09 10.69 -8.20
N ALA A 204 3.08 10.11 -8.87
CA ALA A 204 3.04 9.83 -10.31
C ALA A 204 2.01 8.77 -10.72
N ILE A 205 1.63 7.89 -9.80
CA ILE A 205 0.71 6.76 -10.08
C ILE A 205 -0.57 6.83 -9.24
N GLU A 206 -0.74 7.87 -8.42
CA GLU A 206 -1.94 8.12 -7.64
C GLU A 206 -3.20 8.15 -8.51
N SER A 207 -3.12 8.77 -9.69
CA SER A 207 -4.21 8.79 -10.68
C SER A 207 -4.63 7.39 -11.17
N LYS A 208 -3.78 6.36 -11.01
CA LYS A 208 -4.09 4.97 -11.36
C LYS A 208 -4.90 4.25 -10.28
N ALA A 209 -4.98 4.81 -9.08
CA ALA A 209 -5.73 4.30 -7.93
C ALA A 209 -6.88 5.25 -7.53
N PRO A 210 -7.82 5.58 -8.45
CA PRO A 210 -8.95 6.43 -8.11
C PRO A 210 -9.82 5.80 -7.00
N VAL A 211 -10.51 6.64 -6.24
CA VAL A 211 -11.32 6.25 -5.08
C VAL A 211 -12.33 5.14 -5.38
N TRP A 212 -12.92 5.12 -6.58
CA TRP A 212 -13.86 4.06 -6.95
C TRP A 212 -13.21 2.69 -7.13
N ASN A 213 -11.88 2.53 -7.19
CA ASN A 213 -11.26 1.19 -7.23
C ASN A 213 -11.50 0.38 -5.95
N GLN A 214 -11.92 1.01 -4.85
CA GLN A 214 -12.17 0.37 -3.56
C GLN A 214 -13.16 -0.80 -3.62
N HIS A 215 -14.16 -0.77 -4.50
CA HIS A 215 -15.16 -1.84 -4.60
C HIS A 215 -14.59 -3.24 -4.95
N ILE A 216 -13.39 -3.29 -5.52
CA ILE A 216 -12.73 -4.54 -5.97
C ILE A 216 -12.12 -5.32 -4.80
N VAL A 217 -11.75 -4.62 -3.74
CA VAL A 217 -10.91 -5.10 -2.63
C VAL A 217 -11.68 -5.22 -1.32
N GLN A 218 -12.97 -4.89 -1.34
CA GLN A 218 -13.88 -5.06 -0.20
C GLN A 218 -13.89 -6.52 0.29
N PRO A 219 -13.68 -6.76 1.60
CA PRO A 219 -13.77 -8.08 2.18
C PRO A 219 -15.23 -8.56 2.19
N LYS A 220 -15.47 -9.79 1.74
CA LYS A 220 -16.75 -10.48 1.94
C LYS A 220 -16.75 -11.07 3.35
N ARG A 221 -17.67 -10.62 4.21
CA ARG A 221 -17.71 -11.01 5.63
C ARG A 221 -18.93 -11.90 5.87
N LEU A 222 -18.85 -12.86 6.79
CA LEU A 222 -19.99 -13.74 7.17
C LEU A 222 -20.62 -14.56 6.02
N ARG A 223 -20.01 -14.64 4.83
CA ARG A 223 -20.54 -15.40 3.67
C ARG A 223 -19.98 -16.82 3.64
N LYS A 224 -20.77 -17.82 3.22
CA LYS A 224 -20.25 -19.18 3.02
C LYS A 224 -19.17 -19.18 1.92
N PHE A 225 -18.06 -19.91 2.14
CA PHE A 225 -17.08 -20.11 1.08
C PHE A 225 -17.67 -20.95 -0.06
N SER A 226 -17.43 -20.53 -1.30
CA SER A 226 -17.81 -21.29 -2.51
C SER A 226 -16.87 -22.46 -2.81
N SER A 227 -15.66 -22.47 -2.24
CA SER A 227 -14.69 -23.55 -2.45
C SER A 227 -15.10 -24.82 -1.72
N LYS A 228 -15.09 -25.97 -2.41
CA LYS A 228 -15.33 -27.29 -1.80
C LYS A 228 -14.44 -27.56 -0.58
N ALA A 229 -13.18 -27.09 -0.59
CA ALA A 229 -12.22 -27.23 0.50
C ALA A 229 -12.60 -26.47 1.80
N LYS A 230 -13.52 -25.50 1.73
CA LYS A 230 -14.03 -24.73 2.89
C LYS A 230 -15.55 -24.83 3.02
N ALA A 231 -16.15 -25.90 2.48
CA ALA A 231 -17.58 -26.14 2.58
C ALA A 231 -18.04 -26.12 4.06
N GLY A 232 -19.14 -25.43 4.34
CA GLY A 232 -19.66 -25.25 5.69
C GLY A 232 -18.96 -24.18 6.54
N LYS A 233 -17.83 -23.61 6.10
CA LYS A 233 -17.16 -22.51 6.79
C LYS A 233 -17.66 -21.16 6.27
N LEU A 234 -17.84 -20.20 7.17
CA LEU A 234 -18.09 -18.80 6.83
C LEU A 234 -16.77 -18.09 6.56
N ALA A 235 -16.80 -17.11 5.66
CA ALA A 235 -15.79 -16.08 5.53
C ALA A 235 -15.61 -15.41 6.90
N TYR A 236 -14.37 -14.97 7.16
CA TYR A 236 -13.99 -14.38 8.44
C TYR A 236 -14.89 -13.20 8.80
N GLY A 237 -15.13 -13.03 10.10
CA GLY A 237 -15.80 -11.86 10.65
C GLY A 237 -14.86 -10.66 10.73
N SER A 238 -15.38 -9.53 11.14
CA SER A 238 -14.62 -8.32 11.40
C SER A 238 -14.27 -8.23 12.88
N GLU A 239 -13.00 -8.04 13.22
CA GLU A 239 -12.61 -7.78 14.61
C GLU A 239 -13.31 -6.55 15.19
N THR A 240 -13.56 -5.52 14.36
CA THR A 240 -14.33 -4.33 14.73
C THR A 240 -15.73 -4.74 15.15
N TRP A 241 -16.46 -5.46 14.31
CA TRP A 241 -17.82 -5.87 14.63
C TRP A 241 -17.89 -6.89 15.77
N ASP A 242 -17.06 -7.94 15.72
CA ASP A 242 -17.16 -9.10 16.61
C ASP A 242 -16.64 -8.79 18.02
N GLN A 243 -15.61 -7.95 18.14
CA GLN A 243 -14.95 -7.67 19.42
C GLN A 243 -15.27 -6.28 19.96
N LEU A 244 -15.54 -5.28 19.11
CA LEU A 244 -15.81 -3.91 19.56
C LEU A 244 -17.29 -3.56 19.63
N VAL A 245 -18.13 -4.04 18.71
CA VAL A 245 -19.52 -3.59 18.59
C VAL A 245 -20.51 -4.60 19.17
N THR A 246 -20.55 -5.81 18.62
CA THR A 246 -21.56 -6.84 18.91
C THR A 246 -21.64 -7.23 20.40
N PRO A 247 -20.55 -7.29 21.20
CA PRO A 247 -20.61 -7.77 22.59
C PRO A 247 -21.56 -7.00 23.51
N TRP A 248 -21.85 -5.72 23.23
CA TRP A 248 -22.73 -4.88 24.06
C TRP A 248 -23.91 -4.28 23.27
N LEU A 249 -23.99 -4.54 21.96
CA LEU A 249 -25.05 -4.02 21.12
C LEU A 249 -26.41 -4.59 21.53
N LYS A 250 -27.42 -3.73 21.53
CA LYS A 250 -28.82 -4.04 21.88
C LYS A 250 -29.74 -3.71 20.70
N PRO A 251 -30.85 -4.43 20.47
CA PRO A 251 -31.80 -4.13 19.40
C PRO A 251 -32.41 -2.73 19.44
N THR A 252 -32.45 -2.11 20.63
CA THR A 252 -32.95 -0.75 20.84
C THR A 252 -32.01 0.33 20.35
N HIS A 253 -30.71 0.04 20.18
CA HIS A 253 -29.78 1.03 19.65
C HIS A 253 -30.06 1.25 18.16
N ARG A 254 -29.97 2.51 17.75
CA ARG A 254 -29.97 2.91 16.35
C ARG A 254 -28.55 2.86 15.82
N VAL A 255 -28.33 2.05 14.80
CA VAL A 255 -27.00 1.77 14.27
C VAL A 255 -26.90 2.20 12.80
N VAL A 256 -25.74 2.74 12.41
CA VAL A 256 -25.36 2.87 10.99
C VAL A 256 -23.99 2.25 10.74
N ASP A 257 -23.92 1.32 9.78
CA ASP A 257 -22.68 0.74 9.25
C ASP A 257 -22.20 1.61 8.08
N PHE A 258 -21.21 2.46 8.33
CA PHE A 258 -20.72 3.45 7.37
C PHE A 258 -19.52 2.88 6.60
N GLY A 259 -19.65 2.76 5.29
CA GLY A 259 -18.70 2.00 4.45
C GLY A 259 -18.86 0.49 4.64
N ALA A 260 -20.11 0.02 4.64
CA ALA A 260 -20.48 -1.35 4.96
C ALA A 260 -20.03 -2.42 3.94
N GLY A 261 -19.38 -2.02 2.83
CA GLY A 261 -18.97 -2.89 1.75
C GLY A 261 -20.17 -3.64 1.16
N TYR A 262 -20.28 -4.93 1.45
CA TYR A 262 -21.38 -5.75 0.97
C TYR A 262 -22.63 -5.76 1.90
N GLY A 263 -22.58 -5.03 3.01
CA GLY A 263 -23.66 -4.92 4.01
C GLY A 263 -23.94 -6.22 4.72
N ASP A 264 -22.95 -7.11 4.81
CA ASP A 264 -23.14 -8.47 5.34
C ASP A 264 -23.51 -8.43 6.84
N TYR A 265 -22.91 -7.52 7.63
CA TYR A 265 -23.27 -7.31 9.04
C TYR A 265 -24.66 -6.68 9.19
N ALA A 266 -24.96 -5.62 8.44
CA ALA A 266 -26.27 -4.99 8.47
C ALA A 266 -27.41 -5.96 8.11
N LYS A 267 -27.24 -6.78 7.05
CA LYS A 267 -28.19 -7.84 6.70
C LYS A 267 -28.35 -8.87 7.82
N HIS A 268 -27.24 -9.29 8.43
CA HIS A 268 -27.24 -10.29 9.50
C HIS A 268 -27.95 -9.78 10.77
N LEU A 269 -27.69 -8.54 11.17
CA LEU A 269 -28.27 -7.92 12.36
C LEU A 269 -29.74 -7.53 12.15
N ARG A 270 -30.13 -7.02 10.98
CA ARG A 270 -31.55 -6.79 10.64
C ARG A 270 -32.37 -8.08 10.74
N ALA A 271 -31.83 -9.21 10.27
CA ALA A 271 -32.49 -10.52 10.39
C ALA A 271 -32.68 -10.99 11.85
N LYS A 272 -31.95 -10.39 12.80
CA LYS A 272 -32.07 -10.61 14.25
C LYS A 272 -32.88 -9.52 14.97
N GLY A 273 -33.51 -8.61 14.24
CA GLY A 273 -34.36 -7.56 14.80
C GLY A 273 -33.61 -6.32 15.30
N PHE A 274 -32.34 -6.13 14.94
CA PHE A 274 -31.62 -4.89 15.26
C PHE A 274 -32.02 -3.76 14.32
N ASN A 275 -32.11 -2.54 14.86
CA ASN A 275 -32.29 -1.33 14.07
C ASN A 275 -30.95 -0.84 13.50
N ILE A 276 -30.62 -1.29 12.29
CA ILE A 276 -29.36 -0.95 11.62
C ILE A 276 -29.57 -0.55 10.16
N HIS A 277 -29.00 0.60 9.82
CA HIS A 277 -28.87 1.12 8.46
C HIS A 277 -27.45 0.86 7.95
N ASP A 278 -27.26 0.79 6.64
CA ASP A 278 -25.94 0.68 6.04
C ASP A 278 -25.77 1.63 4.87
N TYR A 279 -24.56 2.16 4.71
CA TYR A 279 -24.16 2.99 3.58
C TYR A 279 -22.87 2.46 2.98
N GLU A 280 -22.80 2.41 1.65
CA GLU A 280 -21.59 2.08 0.90
C GLU A 280 -21.61 2.83 -0.44
N PRO A 281 -20.71 3.79 -0.69
CA PRO A 281 -20.71 4.61 -1.91
C PRO A 281 -20.50 3.80 -3.19
N TYR A 282 -19.88 2.61 -3.10
CA TYR A 282 -19.58 1.74 -4.24
C TYR A 282 -20.20 0.35 -4.14
N ARG A 283 -21.44 0.25 -3.62
CA ARG A 283 -22.14 -1.02 -3.46
C ARG A 283 -22.21 -1.76 -4.79
N CYS A 284 -21.61 -2.95 -4.86
CA CYS A 284 -21.66 -3.75 -6.07
C CYS A 284 -22.92 -4.63 -6.14
N ARG A 285 -23.39 -4.88 -7.37
CA ARG A 285 -24.37 -5.94 -7.62
C ARG A 285 -23.80 -7.30 -7.21
N ASP A 286 -24.64 -8.17 -6.67
CA ASP A 286 -24.21 -9.50 -6.27
C ASP A 286 -23.60 -10.26 -7.45
N GLY A 287 -22.40 -10.82 -7.24
CA GLY A 287 -21.66 -11.56 -8.27
C GLY A 287 -20.98 -10.70 -9.34
N SER A 288 -21.03 -9.37 -9.24
CA SER A 288 -20.45 -8.44 -10.22
C SER A 288 -19.50 -7.42 -9.57
N TYR A 289 -18.67 -6.77 -10.40
CA TYR A 289 -17.90 -5.57 -10.04
C TYR A 289 -18.64 -4.27 -10.43
N ALA A 290 -19.82 -4.37 -11.03
CA ALA A 290 -20.61 -3.20 -11.39
C ALA A 290 -21.26 -2.59 -10.14
N VAL A 291 -21.02 -1.30 -9.93
CA VAL A 291 -21.68 -0.51 -8.89
C VAL A 291 -23.18 -0.43 -9.18
N ASP A 292 -23.98 -0.68 -8.15
CA ASP A 292 -25.43 -0.56 -8.15
C ASP A 292 -25.85 0.81 -7.63
N ILE A 293 -25.83 1.82 -8.50
CA ILE A 293 -26.22 3.20 -8.16
C ILE A 293 -27.62 3.25 -7.53
N ARG A 294 -28.54 2.39 -7.96
CA ARG A 294 -29.89 2.35 -7.39
C ARG A 294 -29.88 1.93 -5.93
N ALA A 295 -29.05 0.93 -5.59
CA ALA A 295 -28.86 0.52 -4.21
C ALA A 295 -28.17 1.59 -3.36
N VAL A 296 -27.16 2.28 -3.92
CA VAL A 296 -26.47 3.40 -3.24
C VAL A 296 -27.45 4.52 -2.89
N VAL A 297 -28.23 4.99 -3.88
CA VAL A 297 -29.25 6.01 -3.66
C VAL A 297 -30.35 5.53 -2.72
N GLY A 298 -30.68 4.23 -2.75
CA GLY A 298 -31.60 3.61 -1.80
C GLY A 298 -31.13 3.76 -0.36
N MET A 299 -29.86 3.43 -0.08
CA MET A 299 -29.26 3.58 1.26
C MET A 299 -29.28 5.03 1.74
N ILE A 300 -28.98 6.00 0.85
CA ILE A 300 -29.04 7.43 1.18
C ILE A 300 -30.46 7.85 1.62
N ARG A 301 -31.48 7.43 0.86
CA ARG A 301 -32.89 7.74 1.18
C ARG A 301 -33.40 7.04 2.42
N ASP A 302 -32.90 5.85 2.71
CA ASP A 302 -33.28 5.11 3.90
C ASP A 302 -32.70 5.78 5.15
N ILE A 303 -31.43 6.22 5.11
CA ILE A 303 -30.83 7.03 6.17
C ILE A 303 -31.57 8.37 6.33
N ASP A 304 -31.81 9.10 5.25
CA ASP A 304 -32.51 10.39 5.28
C ASP A 304 -33.88 10.32 5.96
N ARG A 305 -34.67 9.30 5.60
CA ARG A 305 -35.99 9.08 6.20
C ARG A 305 -35.92 8.74 7.69
N ASP A 306 -34.95 7.92 8.07
CA ASP A 306 -34.75 7.51 9.45
C ASP A 306 -34.32 8.70 10.33
N ILE A 307 -33.34 9.49 9.89
CA ILE A 307 -32.84 10.62 10.68
C ILE A 307 -33.90 11.72 10.86
N GLN A 308 -34.76 11.95 9.86
CA GLN A 308 -35.86 12.91 9.96
C GLN A 308 -36.88 12.52 11.03
N THR A 309 -37.07 11.21 11.25
CA THR A 309 -38.06 10.70 12.20
C THR A 309 -37.49 10.52 13.59
N ASN A 310 -36.26 10.01 13.67
CA ASN A 310 -35.71 9.46 14.90
C ASN A 310 -34.46 10.22 15.39
N GLY A 311 -33.88 11.11 14.58
CA GLY A 311 -32.65 11.86 14.89
C GLY A 311 -31.35 11.13 14.52
N LEU A 312 -30.22 11.52 15.12
CA LEU A 312 -28.90 10.93 14.88
C LEU A 312 -28.71 9.55 15.54
N TYR A 313 -27.66 8.80 15.17
CA TYR A 313 -27.45 7.41 15.56
C TYR A 313 -26.75 7.25 16.91
N ASP A 314 -27.16 6.22 17.67
CA ASP A 314 -26.52 5.84 18.93
C ASP A 314 -25.17 5.15 18.70
N VAL A 315 -25.05 4.41 17.59
CA VAL A 315 -23.85 3.66 17.23
C VAL A 315 -23.51 3.87 15.75
N VAL A 316 -22.36 4.46 15.48
CA VAL A 316 -21.81 4.58 14.11
C VAL A 316 -20.62 3.65 13.99
N VAL A 317 -20.64 2.72 13.03
CA VAL A 317 -19.54 1.78 12.82
C VAL A 317 -18.76 2.19 11.58
N LEU A 318 -17.44 2.31 11.73
CA LEU A 318 -16.49 2.62 10.66
C LEU A 318 -15.44 1.51 10.56
N ASP A 319 -15.77 0.43 9.87
CA ASP A 319 -14.92 -0.75 9.81
C ASP A 319 -14.06 -0.80 8.53
N SER A 320 -12.76 -0.53 8.72
CA SER A 320 -11.72 -0.63 7.71
C SER A 320 -11.79 0.38 6.56
N VAL A 321 -12.57 1.46 6.73
CA VAL A 321 -12.82 2.49 5.70
C VAL A 321 -11.64 3.44 5.53
N ILE A 322 -11.11 3.99 6.62
CA ILE A 322 -10.04 5.01 6.56
C ILE A 322 -8.72 4.49 5.97
N ASN A 323 -8.56 3.16 5.91
CA ASN A 323 -7.44 2.51 5.22
C ASN A 323 -7.42 2.78 3.72
N ALA A 324 -8.59 3.01 3.12
CA ALA A 324 -8.74 3.04 1.66
C ALA A 324 -8.82 4.48 1.11
N THR A 325 -8.79 5.49 2.00
CA THR A 325 -8.86 6.91 1.63
C THR A 325 -7.66 7.29 0.76
N THR A 326 -7.94 7.89 -0.41
CA THR A 326 -6.90 8.18 -1.41
C THR A 326 -6.13 9.46 -1.10
N THR A 327 -6.73 10.39 -0.36
CA THR A 327 -6.15 11.66 0.10
C THR A 327 -6.53 11.95 1.56
N LEU A 328 -5.85 12.92 2.17
CA LEU A 328 -6.22 13.41 3.50
C LEU A 328 -7.59 14.11 3.51
N ASP A 329 -7.98 14.75 2.41
CA ASP A 329 -9.31 15.36 2.27
C ASP A 329 -10.41 14.31 2.33
N TYR A 330 -10.26 13.19 1.61
CA TYR A 330 -11.21 12.07 1.70
C TYR A 330 -11.26 11.47 3.11
N GLN A 331 -10.12 11.38 3.80
CA GLN A 331 -10.11 10.94 5.20
C GLN A 331 -10.87 11.92 6.09
N HIS A 332 -10.69 13.22 5.87
CA HIS A 332 -11.42 14.25 6.59
C HIS A 332 -12.93 14.17 6.32
N TRP A 333 -13.38 14.06 5.06
CA TRP A 333 -14.80 13.96 4.73
C TRP A 333 -15.48 12.73 5.35
N VAL A 334 -14.82 11.58 5.35
CA VAL A 334 -15.31 10.37 6.04
C VAL A 334 -15.44 10.62 7.55
N MET A 335 -14.41 11.17 8.19
CA MET A 335 -14.42 11.41 9.63
C MET A 335 -15.44 12.48 10.05
N THR A 336 -15.59 13.55 9.27
CA THR A 336 -16.62 14.58 9.44
C THR A 336 -18.02 14.00 9.31
N THR A 337 -18.25 13.10 8.34
CA THR A 337 -19.54 12.42 8.16
C THR A 337 -19.85 11.48 9.33
N VAL A 338 -18.87 10.72 9.81
CA VAL A 338 -19.02 9.84 10.97
C VAL A 338 -19.26 10.63 12.26
N ASN A 339 -18.58 11.77 12.44
CA ASN A 339 -18.88 12.72 13.52
C ASN A 339 -20.35 13.17 13.42
N ALA A 340 -20.80 13.62 12.24
CA ALA A 340 -22.14 14.15 12.03
C ALA A 340 -23.27 13.13 12.30
N LEU A 341 -23.07 11.88 11.89
CA LEU A 341 -24.06 10.82 12.06
C LEU A 341 -24.24 10.38 13.52
N CYS A 342 -23.25 10.64 14.38
CA CYS A 342 -23.25 10.26 15.79
C CYS A 342 -24.11 11.23 16.62
N SER A 343 -25.01 10.71 17.46
CA SER A 343 -25.69 11.52 18.47
C SER A 343 -24.72 12.03 19.54
N GLY A 344 -25.12 13.02 20.35
CA GLY A 344 -24.26 13.62 21.38
C GLY A 344 -23.75 12.59 22.41
N ASP A 345 -24.62 11.66 22.82
CA ASP A 345 -24.31 10.56 23.75
C ASP A 345 -23.90 9.25 23.02
N GLY A 346 -23.86 9.30 21.70
CA GLY A 346 -23.56 8.15 20.85
C GLY A 346 -22.10 7.69 20.94
N VAL A 347 -21.81 6.61 20.23
CA VAL A 347 -20.46 6.07 20.11
C VAL A 347 -20.12 5.74 18.66
N VAL A 348 -18.94 6.14 18.26
CA VAL A 348 -18.31 5.69 17.02
C VAL A 348 -17.38 4.53 17.32
N CYS A 349 -17.57 3.42 16.64
CA CYS A 349 -16.74 2.23 16.71
C CYS A 349 -15.95 2.06 15.42
N LEU A 350 -14.63 2.22 15.50
CA LEU A 350 -13.74 2.26 14.34
C LEU A 350 -12.73 1.11 14.40
N GLY A 351 -12.44 0.54 13.23
CA GLY A 351 -11.31 -0.39 13.07
C GLY A 351 -10.48 -0.05 11.85
N THR A 352 -9.15 -0.10 11.99
CA THR A 352 -8.20 0.27 10.95
C THR A 352 -7.00 -0.67 10.94
N ARG A 353 -6.24 -0.73 9.85
CA ARG A 353 -5.10 -1.66 9.71
C ARG A 353 -3.94 -1.24 10.62
N ASN A 354 -3.39 -2.20 11.33
CA ASN A 354 -2.28 -2.01 12.25
C ASN A 354 -0.93 -2.08 11.51
N LEU A 355 -0.21 -0.96 11.44
CA LEU A 355 1.13 -0.90 10.83
C LEU A 355 2.12 -1.84 11.52
N ALA A 356 2.12 -1.86 12.86
CA ALA A 356 3.04 -2.70 13.63
C ALA A 356 2.79 -4.19 13.36
N ARG A 357 1.54 -4.58 13.07
CA ARG A 357 1.24 -5.94 12.64
C ARG A 357 1.75 -6.21 11.24
N GLU A 358 1.53 -5.32 10.27
CA GLU A 358 2.01 -5.51 8.90
C GLU A 358 3.54 -5.65 8.89
N LEU A 359 4.27 -4.78 9.60
CA LEU A 359 5.73 -4.87 9.75
C LEU A 359 6.17 -6.18 10.42
N ARG A 360 5.46 -6.66 11.45
CA ARG A 360 5.73 -7.98 12.06
C ARG A 360 5.47 -9.13 11.10
N ASP A 361 4.39 -9.09 10.33
CA ASP A 361 4.06 -10.13 9.35
C ASP A 361 5.07 -10.14 8.20
N GLU A 362 5.56 -8.98 7.77
CA GLU A 362 6.69 -8.88 6.84
C GLU A 362 7.96 -9.50 7.40
N GLN A 363 8.30 -9.20 8.66
CA GLN A 363 9.47 -9.76 9.34
C GLN A 363 9.33 -11.28 9.55
N ALA A 364 8.16 -11.77 9.97
CA ALA A 364 7.90 -13.18 10.22
C ALA A 364 7.86 -14.02 8.92
N LYS A 365 7.36 -13.46 7.81
CA LYS A 365 7.42 -14.10 6.48
C LYS A 365 8.84 -14.22 5.94
N ARG A 366 9.84 -13.54 6.52
CA ARG A 366 11.26 -13.83 6.27
C ARG A 366 11.68 -15.21 6.79
N VAL A 367 10.85 -15.89 7.61
CA VAL A 367 11.21 -17.12 8.33
C VAL A 367 10.46 -18.37 7.87
N THR A 368 9.22 -18.33 7.32
CA THR A 368 8.37 -19.56 7.34
C THR A 368 7.46 -19.94 6.15
N SER A 369 7.50 -19.36 4.94
CA SER A 369 6.66 -19.96 3.87
C SER A 369 7.19 -19.90 2.44
N GLN A 370 7.17 -21.06 1.77
CA GLN A 370 7.52 -21.26 0.35
C GLN A 370 6.34 -21.02 -0.62
N THR A 371 5.12 -20.80 -0.12
CA THR A 371 3.89 -20.79 -0.93
C THR A 371 2.99 -19.56 -0.77
N ALA A 372 3.31 -18.62 0.12
CA ALA A 372 2.59 -17.35 0.18
C ALA A 372 3.13 -16.42 -0.91
N THR A 373 2.27 -16.00 -1.85
CA THR A 373 2.48 -14.81 -2.68
C THR A 373 2.89 -13.69 -1.73
N THR A 374 4.17 -13.33 -1.74
CA THR A 374 4.69 -12.49 -0.67
C THR A 374 4.18 -11.07 -0.88
N LYS A 375 3.28 -10.64 -0.01
CA LYS A 375 3.00 -9.22 0.17
C LYS A 375 4.27 -8.57 0.71
N MET A 376 4.88 -7.75 -0.14
CA MET A 376 5.90 -6.78 0.23
C MET A 376 5.21 -5.43 0.26
N SER A 377 5.22 -4.78 1.41
CA SER A 377 4.70 -3.44 1.61
C SER A 377 5.82 -2.43 1.37
N PHE A 378 5.48 -1.40 0.61
CA PHE A 378 6.33 -0.27 0.33
C PHE A 378 5.55 0.95 0.80
N LEU A 379 5.94 1.49 1.95
CA LEU A 379 5.18 2.51 2.66
C LEU A 379 5.81 3.89 2.47
N ASP A 380 5.04 4.89 2.08
CA ASP A 380 5.48 6.29 2.15
C ASP A 380 5.50 6.82 3.60
N ASP A 381 5.84 8.10 3.78
CA ASP A 381 5.92 8.77 5.09
C ASP A 381 4.58 8.79 5.84
N ASP A 382 3.47 8.73 5.10
CA ASP A 382 2.14 8.73 5.65
C ASP A 382 1.62 7.31 5.89
N ASN A 383 2.52 6.31 5.87
CA ASN A 383 2.25 4.89 6.01
C ASN A 383 1.26 4.36 4.96
N VAL A 384 1.36 4.84 3.72
CA VAL A 384 0.54 4.41 2.58
C VAL A 384 1.34 3.51 1.65
N GLU A 385 0.74 2.36 1.34
CA GLU A 385 1.21 1.44 0.31
C GLU A 385 0.37 1.60 -0.96
N MET A 386 1.02 1.57 -2.11
CA MET A 386 0.34 1.28 -3.38
C MET A 386 0.56 -0.17 -3.80
N ASN A 387 -0.54 -0.89 -4.00
CA ASN A 387 -0.47 -2.26 -4.52
C ASN A 387 -1.47 -2.52 -5.64
N PHE A 388 -1.15 -3.52 -6.44
CA PHE A 388 -1.92 -3.92 -7.60
C PHE A 388 -2.64 -5.23 -7.30
N VAL A 389 -3.97 -5.16 -7.19
CA VAL A 389 -4.82 -6.30 -6.81
C VAL A 389 -5.95 -6.44 -7.81
N LYS A 390 -6.16 -7.67 -8.31
CA LYS A 390 -7.22 -8.00 -9.27
C LYS A 390 -7.26 -7.06 -10.49
N GLY A 391 -6.09 -6.68 -11.00
CA GLY A 391 -5.99 -5.84 -12.21
C GLY A 391 -6.13 -4.33 -11.97
N LYS A 392 -6.15 -3.86 -10.72
CA LYS A 392 -6.36 -2.46 -10.36
C LYS A 392 -5.38 -2.02 -9.27
N TRP A 393 -4.93 -0.78 -9.35
CA TRP A 393 -4.15 -0.16 -8.28
C TRP A 393 -5.08 0.30 -7.17
N GLN A 394 -4.63 0.14 -5.93
CA GLN A 394 -5.27 0.69 -4.75
C GLN A 394 -4.22 1.33 -3.84
N LYS A 395 -4.66 2.32 -3.07
CA LYS A 395 -3.92 2.89 -1.94
C LYS A 395 -4.39 2.22 -0.66
N LEU A 396 -3.45 1.92 0.22
CA LEU A 396 -3.74 1.31 1.50
C LEU A 396 -2.92 2.00 2.60
N ARG A 397 -3.62 2.74 3.47
CA ARG A 397 -3.05 3.40 4.63
C ARG A 397 -3.06 2.47 5.84
N PHE A 398 -1.97 2.50 6.59
CA PHE A 398 -1.83 1.83 7.87
C PHE A 398 -1.72 2.87 8.98
N HIS A 399 -2.14 2.50 10.18
CA HIS A 399 -2.05 3.37 11.35
C HIS A 399 -1.29 2.65 12.46
N THR A 400 -0.58 3.43 13.27
CA THR A 400 -0.18 3.07 14.63
C THR A 400 -1.13 3.74 15.64
N PRO A 401 -1.15 3.32 16.92
CA PRO A 401 -1.91 4.03 17.95
C PRO A 401 -1.56 5.52 18.03
N GLU A 402 -0.27 5.84 17.88
CA GLU A 402 0.27 7.21 17.94
C GLU A 402 -0.15 8.07 16.75
N THR A 403 -0.48 7.46 15.60
CA THR A 403 -1.04 8.18 14.44
C THR A 403 -2.57 8.24 14.49
N LEU A 404 -3.22 7.22 15.04
CA LEU A 404 -4.68 7.10 15.04
C LEU A 404 -5.32 7.99 16.09
N GLU A 405 -4.81 8.00 17.32
CA GLU A 405 -5.42 8.79 18.40
C GLU A 405 -5.45 10.29 18.08
N PRO A 406 -4.35 10.94 17.63
CA PRO A 406 -4.39 12.36 17.28
C PRO A 406 -5.34 12.67 16.12
N LEU A 407 -5.46 11.77 15.14
CA LEU A 407 -6.44 11.91 14.06
C LEU A 407 -7.87 11.97 14.61
N LEU A 408 -8.24 11.03 15.48
CA LEU A 408 -9.59 10.91 16.04
C LEU A 408 -9.92 12.06 17.00
N ARG A 409 -8.94 12.56 17.75
CA ARG A 409 -9.09 13.70 18.67
C ARG A 409 -9.44 15.02 17.99
N ARG A 410 -9.32 15.11 16.65
CA ARG A 410 -9.83 16.25 15.89
C ARG A 410 -11.35 16.27 15.76
N TYR A 411 -12.01 15.12 15.98
CA TYR A 411 -13.44 14.93 15.75
C TYR A 411 -14.20 14.51 17.01
N PHE A 412 -13.52 14.02 18.04
CA PHE A 412 -14.13 13.50 19.27
C PHE A 412 -13.28 13.83 20.49
N GLU A 413 -13.91 14.23 21.59
CA GLU A 413 -13.19 14.52 22.84
C GLU A 413 -12.69 13.24 23.52
N ASP A 414 -13.57 12.24 23.57
CA ASP A 414 -13.30 10.94 24.17
C ASP A 414 -12.87 9.97 23.10
N VAL A 415 -11.58 9.62 23.12
CA VAL A 415 -11.00 8.62 22.21
C VAL A 415 -10.31 7.56 23.05
N GLN A 416 -10.70 6.29 22.86
CA GLN A 416 -10.04 5.15 23.46
C GLN A 416 -9.59 4.18 22.36
N VAL A 417 -8.27 4.08 22.17
CA VAL A 417 -7.66 3.15 21.23
C VAL A 417 -7.36 1.81 21.93
N THR A 418 -7.73 0.70 21.31
CA THR A 418 -7.54 -0.66 21.84
C THR A 418 -6.87 -1.59 20.81
N ASP A 419 -6.47 -2.78 21.30
CA ASP A 419 -5.95 -3.89 20.48
C ASP A 419 -4.71 -3.57 19.67
N LEU A 420 -3.72 -3.00 20.35
CA LEU A 420 -2.44 -2.54 19.79
C LEU A 420 -1.61 -3.68 19.15
N SER A 421 -1.92 -4.94 19.46
CA SER A 421 -1.24 -6.14 18.96
C SER A 421 -2.01 -6.92 17.89
N GLY A 422 -3.30 -6.61 17.70
CA GLY A 422 -4.22 -7.30 16.78
C GLY A 422 -3.95 -7.01 15.31
N SER A 423 -4.73 -7.63 14.42
CA SER A 423 -4.64 -7.36 12.98
C SER A 423 -5.17 -5.96 12.63
N ASN A 424 -6.19 -5.53 13.35
CA ASN A 424 -6.69 -4.16 13.33
C ASN A 424 -6.39 -3.44 14.66
N ILE A 425 -6.09 -2.15 14.57
CA ILE A 425 -6.24 -1.22 15.69
C ILE A 425 -7.71 -0.82 15.73
N LYS A 426 -8.29 -0.79 16.93
CA LYS A 426 -9.68 -0.44 17.15
C LYS A 426 -9.76 0.82 18.00
N ALA A 427 -10.83 1.59 17.84
CA ALA A 427 -11.08 2.76 18.66
C ALA A 427 -12.58 2.95 18.92
N THR A 428 -12.91 3.35 20.14
CA THR A 428 -14.21 3.93 20.46
C THR A 428 -14.06 5.44 20.61
N CYS A 429 -14.96 6.19 19.99
CA CYS A 429 -14.99 7.64 20.07
C CYS A 429 -16.35 8.12 20.55
N ARG A 430 -16.39 9.11 21.45
CA ARG A 430 -17.61 9.70 22.03
C ARG A 430 -17.48 11.21 22.13
N ARG A 431 -18.59 11.89 22.42
CA ARG A 431 -18.69 13.35 22.50
C ARG A 431 -18.12 14.00 21.22
N PRO A 432 -18.91 13.97 20.13
CA PRO A 432 -18.52 14.57 18.85
C PRO A 432 -18.16 16.05 19.04
N ILE A 433 -16.98 16.45 18.56
CA ILE A 433 -16.56 17.86 18.56
C ILE A 433 -17.32 18.60 17.46
N PRO A 434 -17.96 19.75 17.74
CA PRO A 434 -18.56 20.60 16.71
C PRO A 434 -17.51 21.12 15.71
N LEU A 435 -17.79 20.98 14.41
CA LEU A 435 -16.99 21.55 13.33
C LEU A 435 -17.72 22.74 12.68
N PRO A 436 -17.02 23.61 11.93
CA PRO A 436 -17.66 24.63 11.10
C PRO A 436 -18.68 24.02 10.13
N GLN A 437 -19.82 24.69 9.93
CA GLN A 437 -20.89 24.20 9.06
C GLN A 437 -20.40 23.91 7.63
N GLU A 438 -19.52 24.75 7.09
CA GLU A 438 -18.94 24.59 5.75
C GLU A 438 -18.13 23.28 5.60
N GLU A 439 -17.50 22.80 6.68
CA GLU A 439 -16.79 21.50 6.67
C GLU A 439 -17.77 20.33 6.54
N TYR A 440 -18.91 20.40 7.24
CA TYR A 440 -19.97 19.40 7.11
C TYR A 440 -20.58 19.42 5.71
N GLU A 441 -20.91 20.60 5.17
CA GLU A 441 -21.48 20.72 3.82
C GLU A 441 -20.54 20.14 2.76
N LYS A 442 -19.24 20.47 2.85
CA LYS A 442 -18.25 19.94 1.92
C LYS A 442 -18.08 18.43 2.05
N ALA A 443 -18.00 17.93 3.28
CA ALA A 443 -17.88 16.50 3.54
C ALA A 443 -19.07 15.72 2.99
N PHE A 444 -20.29 16.18 3.22
CA PHE A 444 -21.50 15.49 2.79
C PHE A 444 -21.66 15.51 1.27
N GLU A 445 -21.30 16.62 0.61
CA GLU A 445 -21.29 16.71 -0.87
C GLU A 445 -20.33 15.69 -1.47
N GLU A 446 -19.13 15.55 -0.91
CA GLU A 446 -18.13 14.64 -1.49
C GLU A 446 -18.36 13.18 -1.13
N GLU A 447 -18.81 12.91 0.10
CA GLU A 447 -19.01 11.57 0.62
C GLU A 447 -20.29 10.93 0.08
N PHE A 448 -21.43 11.64 0.13
CA PHE A 448 -22.70 11.08 -0.34
C PHE A 448 -22.91 11.21 -1.85
N ASN A 449 -22.00 11.87 -2.58
CA ASN A 449 -22.07 12.01 -4.05
C ASN A 449 -20.73 11.70 -4.73
N MET A 450 -20.01 10.69 -4.21
CA MET A 450 -18.69 10.32 -4.72
C MET A 450 -18.65 10.08 -6.25
N PRO A 451 -17.52 10.38 -6.91
CA PRO A 451 -17.38 10.17 -8.35
C PRO A 451 -17.30 8.69 -8.71
N TYR A 452 -18.05 8.31 -9.74
CA TYR A 452 -18.01 7.02 -10.41
C TYR A 452 -17.08 7.06 -11.64
N PRO A 453 -16.80 5.91 -12.30
CA PRO A 453 -16.06 5.92 -13.56
C PRO A 453 -16.60 6.95 -14.56
N ASN A 454 -15.70 7.63 -15.25
CA ASN A 454 -15.96 8.77 -16.15
C ASN A 454 -16.41 10.07 -15.47
N GLY A 455 -16.28 10.19 -14.14
CA GLY A 455 -16.62 11.40 -13.39
C GLY A 455 -18.13 11.58 -13.15
N PHE A 456 -18.94 10.54 -13.42
CA PHE A 456 -20.37 10.56 -13.14
C PHE A 456 -20.62 10.73 -11.62
N ARG A 457 -21.60 11.55 -11.26
CA ARG A 457 -22.14 11.73 -9.92
C ARG A 457 -23.66 11.54 -9.99
N HIS A 458 -24.27 11.00 -8.93
CA HIS A 458 -25.69 10.64 -9.00
C HIS A 458 -26.63 11.80 -8.62
N ASP A 459 -26.14 12.78 -7.85
CA ASP A 459 -26.85 14.02 -7.46
C ASP A 459 -28.19 13.75 -6.75
N ARG A 460 -28.20 12.78 -5.83
CA ARG A 460 -29.39 12.29 -5.10
C ARG A 460 -29.20 12.31 -3.58
N HIS A 461 -28.30 13.16 -3.10
CA HIS A 461 -27.91 13.29 -1.69
C HIS A 461 -28.39 14.59 -1.05
N LEU A 462 -28.75 15.62 -1.83
CA LEU A 462 -29.03 16.98 -1.33
C LEU A 462 -30.08 17.04 -0.20
N GLU A 463 -31.14 16.22 -0.26
CA GLU A 463 -32.14 16.14 0.81
C GLU A 463 -31.53 15.63 2.12
N LEU A 464 -30.75 14.54 2.05
CA LEU A 464 -29.98 14.01 3.20
C LEU A 464 -29.04 15.08 3.76
N VAL A 465 -28.29 15.78 2.90
CA VAL A 465 -27.36 16.84 3.30
C VAL A 465 -28.08 17.92 4.11
N GLY A 466 -29.18 18.46 3.59
CA GLY A 466 -29.93 19.53 4.26
C GLY A 466 -30.47 19.09 5.63
N ASN A 467 -31.04 17.88 5.70
CA ASN A 467 -31.58 17.34 6.96
C ASN A 467 -30.48 17.03 7.98
N LEU A 468 -29.35 16.48 7.52
CA LEU A 468 -28.23 16.16 8.40
C LEU A 468 -27.57 17.42 8.96
N ILE A 469 -27.39 18.48 8.15
CA ILE A 469 -26.90 19.78 8.62
C ILE A 469 -27.78 20.33 9.74
N LYS A 470 -29.10 20.32 9.54
CA LYS A 470 -30.05 20.79 10.56
C LYS A 470 -29.87 20.04 11.89
N LEU A 471 -29.83 18.70 11.85
CA LEU A 471 -29.66 17.87 13.04
C LEU A 471 -28.30 18.07 13.72
N VAL A 472 -27.24 18.29 12.95
CA VAL A 472 -25.90 18.56 13.49
C VAL A 472 -25.85 19.91 14.20
N VAL A 473 -26.48 20.96 13.64
CA VAL A 473 -26.58 22.27 14.30
C VAL A 473 -27.33 22.14 15.62
N GLU A 474 -28.51 21.50 15.62
CA GLU A 474 -29.30 21.26 16.84
C GLU A 474 -28.51 20.47 17.91
N ARG A 475 -27.77 19.43 17.49
CA ARG A 475 -26.90 18.66 18.38
C ARG A 475 -25.77 19.53 18.95
N ASN A 476 -25.10 20.31 18.12
CA ASN A 476 -23.94 21.10 18.53
C ASN A 476 -24.35 22.24 19.48
N GLU A 477 -25.52 22.85 19.28
CA GLU A 477 -26.12 23.80 20.23
C GLU A 477 -26.40 23.13 21.58
N SER A 478 -26.89 21.89 21.56
CA SER A 478 -27.15 21.12 22.78
C SER A 478 -25.87 20.70 23.53
N LEU A 479 -24.74 20.53 22.83
CA LEU A 479 -23.44 20.22 23.44
C LEU A 479 -22.73 21.44 24.03
N ALA A 480 -23.07 22.65 23.57
CA ALA A 480 -22.50 23.91 24.05
C ALA A 480 -23.16 24.44 25.33
N ASN A 481 -24.36 23.93 25.64
CA ASN A 481 -25.13 24.21 26.86
C ASN A 481 -24.90 23.12 27.90
#